data_AF-A0A9F2RF55-F1
#
_entry.id   AF-A0A9F2RF55-F1
#
_cell.length_a   1.000
_cell.length_b   1.000
_cell.length_c   1.000
_cell.angle_alpha   90.00
_cell.angle_beta   90.00
_cell.angle_gamma   90.00
#
_symmetry.space_group_name_H-M   'P 1'
#
loop_
_entity.id
_entity.type
_entity.pdbx_description
1 polymer ?
#
loop_
_entity_poly.entity_id
_entity_poly.type
_entity_poly.pdbx_seq_one_letter_code
_entity_poly.pdbx_strand_id
1 'polypeptide(L)'
;LFVSNVLEEAVAVALPLALDPSGSLLLQALLPSASAPSLAPLLRGLVPSLCLVACHPCGAHILEEALWRAPLLILEGGEEAGALEDLVLQLGKSLQEELPTFALDAHASFVVRTLLQALGGARVGSDGGRGLPGSGPLRSKAKKSKVGSEGPAAFEVPESFVSLLREFKGCFQECIADFITHKCFSLCLQVALEVLHRKLPEDCAELCRAVIGYLSGCNPAAGQSSLLVFLKDATCSRVLDKVLEVSDAKALRSFYKAHVKGQLRVLSAHKVANFTLQRLIQTASRKLLGQLFQELGPGVEEIMAQEHLGIVTALLGACRKHGAHQPEVLQILLEAFHCWEPPSRQLACAPLMASMLAYEVYFGEEEKESPLQERAAALSSLTAVSYHGSLVLQHLLHFADPSLVLRSLAAMPPADLVTLACDPAGSHIFDALLASPSVPEKPRRKVLRQLKGHYVSLACSKHGSRVLDAIWSRATLPAKQELAQELADHEPQLRHDPFGHHLVRNFALTHFLKRRRDWDSHQEAEKKRRELFAEILED
;
A
#
# COMPACT_ATOMS: atom_id res chain seq x y z
N LEU A 1 5.98 -39.09 -0.61
CA LEU A 1 6.99 -40.17 -0.64
C LEU A 1 8.39 -39.64 -0.82
N PHE A 2 8.76 -39.06 -1.99
CA PHE A 2 10.13 -38.51 -2.19
C PHE A 2 10.57 -37.54 -1.08
N VAL A 3 9.75 -36.52 -0.79
CA VAL A 3 10.02 -35.53 0.27
C VAL A 3 10.23 -36.20 1.63
N SER A 4 9.34 -37.13 2.00
CA SER A 4 9.41 -37.86 3.27
C SER A 4 10.73 -38.63 3.40
N ASN A 5 11.12 -39.40 2.39
CA ASN A 5 12.34 -40.20 2.42
C ASN A 5 13.60 -39.33 2.53
N VAL A 6 13.64 -38.20 1.79
CA VAL A 6 14.80 -37.28 1.87
C VAL A 6 14.89 -36.64 3.25
N LEU A 7 13.77 -36.22 3.83
CA LEU A 7 13.77 -35.61 5.16
C LEU A 7 14.10 -36.61 6.27
N GLU A 8 13.70 -37.87 6.12
CA GLU A 8 14.04 -38.95 7.06
C GLU A 8 15.56 -39.17 7.12
N GLU A 9 16.24 -39.27 5.98
CA GLU A 9 17.71 -39.34 5.90
C GLU A 9 18.38 -38.08 6.46
N ALA A 10 17.75 -36.91 6.26
CA ALA A 10 18.27 -35.64 6.76
C ALA A 10 18.30 -35.56 8.29
N VAL A 11 17.45 -36.31 9.02
CA VAL A 11 17.35 -36.24 10.49
C VAL A 11 18.69 -36.52 11.16
N ALA A 12 19.44 -37.51 10.67
CA ALA A 12 20.74 -37.91 11.25
C ALA A 12 21.81 -36.83 11.16
N VAL A 13 21.65 -35.90 10.20
CA VAL A 13 22.60 -34.81 9.91
C VAL A 13 21.90 -33.45 9.88
N ALA A 14 20.80 -33.31 10.61
CA ALA A 14 19.90 -32.16 10.50
C ALA A 14 20.63 -30.83 10.71
N LEU A 15 21.45 -30.74 11.78
CA LEU A 15 22.20 -29.55 12.12
C LEU A 15 23.24 -29.16 11.05
N PRO A 16 24.22 -30.00 10.68
CA PRO A 16 25.19 -29.63 9.64
C PRO A 16 24.51 -29.36 8.29
N LEU A 17 23.43 -30.07 7.95
CA LEU A 17 22.69 -29.83 6.71
C LEU A 17 21.95 -28.48 6.71
N ALA A 18 21.36 -28.08 7.83
CA ALA A 18 20.68 -26.79 7.97
C ALA A 18 21.64 -25.59 7.96
N LEU A 19 22.89 -25.79 8.38
CA LEU A 19 23.93 -24.76 8.37
C LEU A 19 24.72 -24.72 7.04
N ASP A 20 24.62 -25.76 6.21
CA ASP A 20 25.25 -25.78 4.88
C ASP A 20 24.46 -24.95 3.85
N PRO A 21 25.10 -24.11 3.01
CA PRO A 21 24.40 -23.33 2.00
C PRO A 21 23.62 -24.16 0.96
N SER A 22 24.12 -25.33 0.57
CA SER A 22 23.43 -26.20 -0.41
C SER A 22 22.37 -27.05 0.26
N GLY A 23 22.70 -27.62 1.41
CA GLY A 23 21.80 -28.39 2.26
C GLY A 23 20.58 -27.58 2.70
N SER A 24 20.79 -26.32 3.09
CA SER A 24 19.70 -25.44 3.49
C SER A 24 18.76 -25.08 2.35
N LEU A 25 19.27 -24.87 1.13
CA LEU A 25 18.42 -24.66 -0.06
C LEU A 25 17.59 -25.91 -0.40
N LEU A 26 18.17 -27.10 -0.24
CA LEU A 26 17.44 -28.35 -0.40
C LEU A 26 16.32 -28.45 0.64
N LEU A 27 16.61 -28.23 1.92
CA LEU A 27 15.61 -28.28 2.99
C LEU A 27 14.50 -27.23 2.78
N GLN A 28 14.83 -25.99 2.41
CA GLN A 28 13.84 -24.95 2.10
C GLN A 28 12.90 -25.35 0.94
N ALA A 29 13.41 -26.07 -0.06
CA ALA A 29 12.58 -26.53 -1.17
C ALA A 29 11.61 -27.67 -0.78
N LEU A 30 11.97 -28.46 0.24
CA LEU A 30 11.24 -29.66 0.65
C LEU A 30 10.24 -29.38 1.78
N LEU A 31 10.60 -28.51 2.73
CA LEU A 31 9.81 -28.20 3.93
C LEU A 31 8.35 -27.76 3.66
N PRO A 32 8.06 -26.95 2.62
CA PRO A 32 6.68 -26.59 2.30
C PRO A 32 5.78 -27.79 1.98
N SER A 33 6.37 -28.91 1.56
CA SER A 33 5.66 -30.16 1.24
C SER A 33 5.86 -31.25 2.31
N ALA A 34 6.46 -30.91 3.45
CA ALA A 34 6.69 -31.86 4.53
C ALA A 34 5.37 -32.30 5.19
N SER A 35 5.40 -33.52 5.74
CA SER A 35 4.37 -34.09 6.62
C SER A 35 4.79 -33.98 8.09
N ALA A 36 3.85 -34.12 9.04
CA ALA A 36 4.19 -34.08 10.47
C ALA A 36 5.26 -35.12 10.87
N PRO A 37 5.19 -36.40 10.42
CA PRO A 37 6.21 -37.40 10.75
C PRO A 37 7.61 -37.08 10.21
N SER A 38 7.73 -36.28 9.15
CA SER A 38 9.01 -35.83 8.62
C SER A 38 9.51 -34.52 9.26
N LEU A 39 8.61 -33.63 9.65
CA LEU A 39 8.96 -32.31 10.17
C LEU A 39 9.35 -32.37 11.65
N ALA A 40 8.62 -33.13 12.46
CA ALA A 40 8.85 -33.20 13.90
C ALA A 40 10.25 -33.73 14.25
N PRO A 41 10.76 -34.84 13.67
CA PRO A 41 12.12 -35.32 13.95
C PRO A 41 13.21 -34.33 13.51
N LEU A 42 13.02 -33.66 12.38
CA LEU A 42 13.95 -32.64 11.90
C LEU A 42 14.05 -31.47 12.89
N LEU A 43 12.91 -30.91 13.32
CA LEU A 43 12.88 -29.85 14.33
C LEU A 43 13.49 -30.31 15.66
N ARG A 44 13.18 -31.53 16.10
CA ARG A 44 13.77 -32.12 17.32
C ARG A 44 15.30 -32.17 17.28
N GLY A 45 15.89 -32.38 16.12
CA GLY A 45 17.35 -32.34 15.92
C GLY A 45 17.96 -30.93 15.95
N LEU A 46 17.17 -29.88 15.68
CA LEU A 46 17.63 -28.49 15.61
C LEU A 46 17.43 -27.72 16.92
N VAL A 47 16.33 -27.98 17.65
CA VAL A 47 15.94 -27.26 18.87
C VAL A 47 17.06 -27.22 19.94
N PRO A 48 17.82 -28.29 20.23
CA PRO A 48 18.91 -28.23 21.21
C PRO A 48 20.03 -27.25 20.85
N SER A 49 20.17 -26.88 19.58
CA SER A 49 21.15 -25.91 19.06
C SER A 49 20.46 -24.63 18.54
N LEU A 50 19.31 -24.26 19.11
CA LEU A 50 18.46 -23.19 18.59
C LEU A 50 19.21 -21.87 18.38
N CYS A 51 20.06 -21.43 19.32
CA CYS A 51 20.83 -20.20 19.18
C CYS A 51 21.75 -20.24 17.95
N LEU A 52 22.46 -21.35 17.76
CA LEU A 52 23.32 -21.56 16.60
C LEU A 52 22.51 -21.55 15.30
N VAL A 53 21.35 -22.21 15.26
CA VAL A 53 20.53 -22.34 14.05
C VAL A 53 19.84 -21.01 13.70
N ALA A 54 19.18 -20.38 14.67
CA ALA A 54 18.39 -19.17 14.46
C ALA A 54 19.25 -17.96 14.10
N CYS A 55 20.45 -17.84 14.66
CA CYS A 55 21.38 -16.74 14.35
C CYS A 55 22.23 -17.00 13.09
N HIS A 56 22.07 -18.17 12.44
CA HIS A 56 22.82 -18.50 11.22
C HIS A 56 22.04 -18.12 9.96
N PRO A 57 22.68 -17.51 8.92
CA PRO A 57 22.02 -17.08 7.70
C PRO A 57 21.30 -18.20 6.93
N CYS A 58 21.78 -19.44 7.03
CA CYS A 58 21.12 -20.60 6.43
C CYS A 58 20.09 -21.23 7.38
N GLY A 59 20.42 -21.33 8.68
CA GLY A 59 19.60 -22.04 9.66
C GLY A 59 18.30 -21.31 9.98
N ALA A 60 18.33 -19.98 10.02
CA ALA A 60 17.15 -19.14 10.24
C ALA A 60 16.04 -19.45 9.22
N HIS A 61 16.39 -19.57 7.94
CA HIS A 61 15.45 -19.89 6.88
C HIS A 61 14.82 -21.28 7.02
N ILE A 62 15.54 -22.26 7.59
CA ILE A 62 14.98 -23.59 7.86
C ILE A 62 13.91 -23.50 8.94
N LEU A 63 14.18 -22.74 10.01
CA LEU A 63 13.20 -22.51 11.08
C LEU A 63 11.99 -21.73 10.55
N GLU A 64 12.18 -20.72 9.70
CA GLU A 64 11.08 -19.98 9.08
C GLU A 64 10.15 -20.89 8.25
N GLU A 65 10.70 -21.72 7.36
CA GLU A 65 9.91 -22.65 6.55
C GLU A 65 9.19 -23.70 7.40
N ALA A 66 9.86 -24.23 8.44
CA ALA A 66 9.27 -25.16 9.38
C ALA A 66 8.09 -24.53 10.15
N LEU A 67 8.27 -23.30 10.64
CA LEU A 67 7.23 -22.54 11.35
C LEU A 67 6.04 -22.17 10.45
N TRP A 68 6.26 -21.97 9.14
CA TRP A 68 5.16 -21.75 8.21
C TRP A 68 4.36 -23.03 7.92
N ARG A 69 5.03 -24.19 7.90
CA ARG A 69 4.37 -25.47 7.63
C ARG A 69 3.68 -26.05 8.86
N ALA A 70 4.24 -25.86 10.04
CA ALA A 70 3.77 -26.52 11.27
C ALA A 70 2.29 -26.27 11.62
N PRO A 71 1.75 -25.04 11.58
CA PRO A 71 0.34 -24.80 11.93
C PRO A 71 -0.64 -25.59 11.07
N LEU A 72 -0.36 -25.70 9.77
CA LEU A 72 -1.20 -26.48 8.85
C LEU A 72 -1.19 -27.97 9.23
N LEU A 73 -0.01 -28.53 9.51
CA LEU A 73 0.15 -29.93 9.89
C LEU A 73 -0.48 -30.25 11.24
N ILE A 74 -0.42 -29.32 12.20
CA ILE A 74 -1.05 -29.51 13.51
C ILE A 74 -2.58 -29.55 13.36
N LEU A 75 -3.15 -28.67 12.53
CA LEU A 75 -4.60 -28.65 12.27
C LEU A 75 -5.10 -29.83 11.43
N GLU A 76 -4.30 -30.32 10.48
CA GLU A 76 -4.58 -31.55 9.73
C GLU A 76 -4.72 -32.77 10.67
N GLY A 77 -4.09 -32.72 11.85
CA GLY A 77 -4.13 -33.75 12.87
C GLY A 77 -3.23 -34.95 12.56
N GLY A 78 -3.46 -36.06 13.28
CA GLY A 78 -2.65 -37.28 13.17
C GLY A 78 -1.75 -37.54 14.37
N GLU A 79 -1.09 -38.70 14.41
CA GLU A 79 -0.34 -39.19 15.56
C GLU A 79 0.80 -38.25 16.00
N GLU A 80 1.47 -37.60 15.04
CA GLU A 80 2.62 -36.71 15.30
C GLU A 80 2.24 -35.23 15.45
N ALA A 81 0.96 -34.86 15.30
CA ALA A 81 0.53 -33.47 15.37
C ALA A 81 0.79 -32.84 16.75
N GLY A 82 0.49 -33.57 17.83
CA GLY A 82 0.76 -33.11 19.20
C GLY A 82 2.26 -32.95 19.49
N ALA A 83 3.08 -33.91 19.04
CA ALA A 83 4.53 -33.82 19.21
C ALA A 83 5.15 -32.64 18.42
N LEU A 84 4.59 -32.33 17.24
CA LEU A 84 4.99 -31.16 16.47
C LEU A 84 4.56 -29.86 17.15
N GLU A 85 3.36 -29.80 17.71
CA GLU A 85 2.89 -28.67 18.51
C GLU A 85 3.81 -28.40 19.71
N ASP A 86 4.15 -29.45 20.48
CA ASP A 86 5.07 -29.36 21.61
C ASP A 86 6.46 -28.83 21.22
N LEU A 87 6.98 -29.26 20.06
CA LEU A 87 8.26 -28.77 19.54
C LEU A 87 8.22 -27.29 19.15
N VAL A 88 7.14 -26.83 18.53
CA VAL A 88 6.95 -25.40 18.21
C VAL A 88 6.84 -24.58 19.48
N LEU A 89 6.11 -25.07 20.48
CA LEU A 89 6.01 -24.42 21.79
C LEU A 89 7.35 -24.38 22.52
N GLN A 90 8.14 -25.46 22.48
CA GLN A 90 9.47 -25.51 23.07
C GLN A 90 10.41 -24.48 22.41
N LEU A 91 10.45 -24.47 21.07
CA LEU A 91 11.20 -23.48 20.30
C LEU A 91 10.78 -22.06 20.69
N GLY A 92 9.47 -21.80 20.75
CA GLY A 92 8.95 -20.48 21.04
C GLY A 92 9.23 -20.01 22.47
N LYS A 93 9.17 -20.90 23.47
CA LYS A 93 9.58 -20.60 24.85
C LYS A 93 11.07 -20.25 24.93
N SER A 94 11.94 -21.01 24.25
CA SER A 94 13.37 -20.68 24.23
C SER A 94 13.65 -19.33 23.55
N LEU A 95 12.95 -19.00 22.46
CA LEU A 95 13.09 -17.67 21.82
C LEU A 95 12.56 -16.55 22.72
N GLN A 96 11.54 -16.82 23.52
CA GLN A 96 10.94 -15.85 24.43
C GLN A 96 11.84 -15.56 25.63
N GLU A 97 12.39 -16.59 26.27
CA GLU A 97 13.27 -16.48 27.44
C GLU A 97 14.52 -15.61 27.15
N GLU A 98 15.05 -15.70 25.93
CA GLU A 98 16.16 -14.87 25.45
C GLU A 98 15.75 -13.91 24.33
N LEU A 99 14.54 -13.34 24.41
CA LEU A 99 14.00 -12.46 23.37
C LEU A 99 14.96 -11.33 22.96
N PRO A 100 15.66 -10.62 23.87
CA PRO A 100 16.64 -9.61 23.47
C PRO A 100 17.75 -10.17 22.57
N THR A 101 18.30 -11.35 22.88
CA THR A 101 19.35 -11.99 22.07
C THR A 101 18.85 -12.23 20.64
N PHE A 102 17.68 -12.87 20.49
CA PHE A 102 17.17 -13.25 19.18
C PHE A 102 16.58 -12.10 18.38
N ALA A 103 15.89 -11.16 19.03
CA ALA A 103 15.25 -10.04 18.34
C ALA A 103 16.25 -8.93 17.94
N LEU A 104 17.43 -8.87 18.57
CA LEU A 104 18.50 -7.98 18.16
C LEU A 104 19.35 -8.55 17.01
N ASP A 105 19.37 -9.88 16.83
CA ASP A 105 20.15 -10.53 15.77
C ASP A 105 19.57 -10.31 14.36
N ALA A 106 20.46 -10.19 13.37
CA ALA A 106 20.10 -9.90 11.98
C ALA A 106 19.36 -11.05 11.28
N HIS A 107 19.55 -12.29 11.74
CA HIS A 107 18.92 -13.49 11.20
C HIS A 107 17.81 -13.99 12.11
N ALA A 108 18.06 -14.12 13.41
CA ALA A 108 17.08 -14.68 14.33
C ALA A 108 15.83 -13.79 14.50
N SER A 109 15.94 -12.48 14.27
CA SER A 109 14.76 -11.59 14.26
C SER A 109 13.75 -11.97 13.17
N PHE A 110 14.15 -12.61 12.08
CA PHE A 110 13.22 -13.17 11.09
C PHE A 110 12.48 -14.39 11.67
N VAL A 111 13.18 -15.26 12.40
CA VAL A 111 12.58 -16.41 13.09
C VAL A 111 11.56 -15.95 14.13
N VAL A 112 11.88 -14.95 14.95
CA VAL A 112 10.94 -14.36 15.93
C VAL A 112 9.69 -13.81 15.23
N ARG A 113 9.85 -13.04 14.15
CA ARG A 113 8.72 -12.51 13.37
C ARG A 113 7.86 -13.60 12.74
N THR A 114 8.49 -14.65 12.23
CA THR A 114 7.77 -15.79 11.62
C THR A 114 7.05 -16.61 12.69
N LEU A 115 7.67 -16.83 13.85
CA LEU A 115 7.03 -17.48 14.99
C LEU A 115 5.79 -16.69 15.45
N LEU A 116 5.89 -15.37 15.64
CA LEU A 116 4.73 -14.55 16.04
C LEU A 116 3.56 -14.70 15.07
N GLN A 117 3.84 -14.68 13.76
CA GLN A 117 2.82 -14.88 12.72
C GLN A 117 2.23 -16.30 12.71
N ALA A 118 3.06 -17.32 12.96
CA ALA A 118 2.64 -18.70 13.07
C ALA A 118 1.76 -18.93 14.31
N LEU A 119 2.16 -18.38 15.47
CA LEU A 119 1.41 -18.45 16.72
C LEU A 119 0.06 -17.73 16.61
N GLY A 120 0.05 -16.55 15.98
CA GLY A 120 -1.16 -15.76 15.81
C GLY A 120 -1.91 -16.03 14.51
N GLY A 121 -1.62 -17.11 13.78
CA GLY A 121 -2.40 -17.51 12.61
C GLY A 121 -2.61 -16.38 11.59
N ALA A 122 -1.61 -15.52 11.38
CA ALA A 122 -1.77 -14.29 10.62
C ALA A 122 -0.51 -14.00 9.81
N ARG A 123 -0.63 -14.01 8.49
CA ARG A 123 0.44 -13.57 7.59
C ARG A 123 0.45 -12.05 7.57
N VAL A 124 1.52 -11.47 8.08
CA VAL A 124 1.76 -10.04 8.03
C VAL A 124 2.70 -9.80 6.86
N GLY A 125 2.30 -8.93 5.93
CA GLY A 125 3.21 -8.49 4.88
C GLY A 125 4.46 -7.89 5.53
N SER A 126 5.65 -8.21 5.03
CA SER A 126 6.87 -7.49 5.38
C SER A 126 6.81 -6.07 4.78
N ASP A 127 5.90 -5.26 5.31
CA ASP A 127 5.83 -3.81 5.05
C ASP A 127 6.74 -3.04 6.01
N GLY A 128 7.59 -3.73 6.78
CA GLY A 128 8.65 -3.17 7.62
C GLY A 128 9.76 -2.41 6.87
N GLY A 129 9.50 -1.99 5.63
CA GLY A 129 10.34 -1.13 4.81
C GLY A 129 9.62 -0.45 3.64
N ARG A 130 8.30 -0.60 3.50
CA ARG A 130 7.49 0.14 2.52
C ARG A 130 6.63 1.13 3.27
N GLY A 131 6.89 2.41 3.06
CA GLY A 131 5.99 3.45 3.54
C GLY A 131 4.57 3.21 3.01
N LEU A 132 3.60 3.47 3.89
CA LEU A 132 2.20 3.78 3.59
C LEU A 132 1.38 2.71 2.84
N PRO A 133 0.30 2.17 3.43
CA PRO A 133 -0.77 1.55 2.65
C PRO A 133 -1.45 2.66 1.84
N GLY A 134 -1.16 2.63 0.54
CA GLY A 134 -1.37 3.70 -0.43
C GLY A 134 -0.33 3.63 -1.55
N SER A 135 0.81 2.97 -1.30
CA SER A 135 1.86 2.68 -2.27
C SER A 135 1.60 1.39 -3.06
N GLY A 136 0.63 1.42 -3.97
CA GLY A 136 0.48 0.38 -4.98
C GLY A 136 1.06 0.80 -6.33
N PRO A 137 2.25 0.34 -6.75
CA PRO A 137 2.44 -0.04 -8.12
C PRO A 137 1.89 -1.46 -8.26
N LEU A 138 0.82 -1.62 -9.04
CA LEU A 138 0.50 -2.88 -9.71
C LEU A 138 1.67 -3.18 -10.66
N ARG A 139 2.74 -3.74 -10.11
CA ARG A 139 3.85 -4.29 -10.86
C ARG A 139 3.27 -5.47 -11.63
N SER A 140 3.10 -5.27 -12.94
CA SER A 140 2.96 -6.34 -13.92
C SER A 140 4.08 -7.36 -13.73
N LYS A 141 3.80 -8.48 -13.05
CA LYS A 141 4.73 -9.61 -12.95
C LYS A 141 4.72 -10.36 -14.28
N ALA A 142 5.61 -9.95 -15.18
CA ALA A 142 6.26 -10.84 -16.13
C ALA A 142 7.75 -10.92 -15.77
N LYS A 143 8.04 -11.62 -14.65
CA LYS A 143 9.33 -12.27 -14.37
C LYS A 143 9.18 -13.10 -13.09
N LYS A 144 9.19 -14.43 -13.28
CA LYS A 144 9.32 -15.53 -12.31
C LYS A 144 8.69 -15.28 -10.94
N SER A 145 7.47 -15.81 -10.78
CA SER A 145 6.93 -16.21 -9.49
C SER A 145 7.98 -16.99 -8.69
N LYS A 146 8.52 -16.38 -7.62
CA LYS A 146 8.84 -17.18 -6.43
C LYS A 146 7.50 -17.70 -5.91
N VAL A 147 7.26 -18.98 -6.12
CA VAL A 147 6.25 -19.78 -5.43
C VAL A 147 6.51 -19.59 -3.92
N GLY A 148 5.51 -19.17 -3.14
CA GLY A 148 5.68 -18.95 -1.70
C GLY A 148 4.65 -18.06 -1.00
N SER A 149 3.69 -17.45 -1.71
CA SER A 149 2.69 -16.56 -1.10
C SER A 149 1.25 -16.93 -1.49
N GLU A 150 0.90 -18.22 -1.50
CA GLU A 150 -0.44 -18.72 -1.84
C GLU A 150 -1.21 -19.25 -0.61
N GLY A 151 -1.02 -18.65 0.56
CA GLY A 151 -1.80 -18.95 1.76
C GLY A 151 -2.81 -17.84 2.09
N PRO A 152 -3.90 -18.13 2.82
CA PRO A 152 -4.82 -17.10 3.30
C PRO A 152 -4.09 -16.13 4.24
N ALA A 153 -4.53 -14.86 4.26
CA ALA A 153 -3.94 -13.82 5.10
C ALA A 153 -4.09 -14.12 6.62
N ALA A 154 -5.07 -14.95 6.98
CA ALA A 154 -5.27 -15.49 8.31
C ALA A 154 -5.60 -16.99 8.23
N PHE A 155 -5.22 -17.74 9.27
CA PHE A 155 -5.49 -19.15 9.44
C PHE A 155 -5.77 -19.46 10.93
N GLU A 156 -6.32 -20.64 11.17
CA GLU A 156 -6.60 -21.14 12.53
C GLU A 156 -5.31 -21.62 13.20
N VAL A 157 -5.30 -21.64 14.53
CA VAL A 157 -4.15 -22.05 15.35
C VAL A 157 -4.64 -22.66 16.65
N PRO A 158 -3.89 -23.57 17.28
CA PRO A 158 -4.22 -24.11 18.60
C PRO A 158 -4.27 -23.04 19.71
N GLU A 159 -5.05 -23.28 20.77
CA GLU A 159 -5.12 -22.38 21.93
C GLU A 159 -3.79 -22.25 22.70
N SER A 160 -2.94 -23.28 22.62
CA SER A 160 -1.58 -23.26 23.18
C SER A 160 -0.72 -22.19 22.50
N PHE A 161 -0.88 -22.00 21.18
CA PHE A 161 -0.15 -20.98 20.42
C PHE A 161 -0.59 -19.57 20.81
N VAL A 162 -1.90 -19.38 20.99
CA VAL A 162 -2.46 -18.11 21.45
C VAL A 162 -1.98 -17.80 22.87
N SER A 163 -1.85 -18.82 23.73
CA SER A 163 -1.32 -18.67 25.08
C SER A 163 0.14 -18.21 25.06
N LEU A 164 1.01 -18.86 24.27
CA LEU A 164 2.40 -18.44 24.11
C LEU A 164 2.51 -17.03 23.49
N LEU A 165 1.62 -16.66 22.57
CA LEU A 165 1.58 -15.30 22.01
C LEU A 165 1.29 -14.23 23.08
N ARG A 166 0.40 -14.50 24.05
CA ARG A 166 0.17 -13.59 25.19
C ARG A 166 1.40 -13.44 26.07
N GLU A 167 2.14 -14.52 26.28
CA GLU A 167 3.38 -14.48 27.05
C GLU A 167 4.45 -13.66 26.31
N PHE A 168 4.57 -13.77 24.97
CA PHE A 168 5.46 -12.90 24.17
C PHE A 168 5.12 -11.41 24.33
N LYS A 169 3.82 -11.06 24.39
CA LYS A 169 3.37 -9.70 24.67
C LYS A 169 3.94 -9.19 26.00
N GLY A 170 3.98 -10.02 27.03
CA GLY A 170 4.62 -9.69 28.33
C GLY A 170 6.10 -9.36 28.17
N CYS A 171 6.86 -10.21 27.48
CA CYS A 171 8.29 -9.96 27.23
C CYS A 171 8.53 -8.67 26.43
N PHE A 172 7.70 -8.40 25.41
CA PHE A 172 7.75 -7.13 24.68
C PHE A 172 7.48 -5.91 25.55
N GLN A 173 6.60 -6.02 26.56
CA GLN A 173 6.33 -4.94 27.51
C GLN A 173 7.53 -4.68 28.45
N GLU A 174 8.22 -5.73 28.86
CA GLU A 174 9.39 -5.62 29.75
C GLU A 174 10.62 -5.06 29.04
N CYS A 175 10.83 -5.44 27.78
CA CYS A 175 12.03 -5.07 27.02
C CYS A 175 11.95 -3.69 26.34
N ILE A 176 10.87 -2.90 26.46
CA ILE A 176 10.66 -1.66 25.66
C ILE A 176 11.90 -0.76 25.62
N ALA A 177 12.57 -0.62 26.76
CA ALA A 177 13.77 0.19 26.90
C ALA A 177 14.95 -0.28 26.04
N ASP A 178 15.11 -1.60 25.90
CA ASP A 178 16.26 -2.23 25.26
C ASP A 178 16.22 -2.09 23.73
N PHE A 179 15.06 -1.77 23.17
CA PHE A 179 14.87 -1.92 21.73
C PHE A 179 14.22 -0.77 20.97
N ILE A 180 13.67 0.24 21.64
CA ILE A 180 12.82 1.21 20.94
C ILE A 180 13.55 1.92 19.78
N THR A 181 14.88 2.00 19.82
CA THR A 181 15.74 2.54 18.75
C THR A 181 16.48 1.47 17.93
N HIS A 182 16.39 0.18 18.28
CA HIS A 182 17.08 -0.91 17.58
C HIS A 182 16.26 -1.44 16.39
N LYS A 183 16.90 -1.53 15.22
CA LYS A 183 16.22 -1.82 13.95
C LYS A 183 15.55 -3.20 13.90
N CYS A 184 16.29 -4.27 14.21
CA CYS A 184 15.76 -5.65 14.10
C CYS A 184 14.58 -5.87 15.05
N PHE A 185 14.74 -5.41 16.29
CA PHE A 185 13.75 -5.59 17.32
C PHE A 185 12.52 -4.71 17.06
N SER A 186 12.67 -3.47 16.60
CA SER A 186 11.56 -2.62 16.14
C SER A 186 10.67 -3.35 15.12
N LEU A 187 11.26 -4.14 14.20
CA LEU A 187 10.49 -4.96 13.26
C LEU A 187 9.75 -6.11 13.95
N CYS A 188 10.36 -6.76 14.94
CA CYS A 188 9.69 -7.78 15.76
C CYS A 188 8.48 -7.20 16.49
N LEU A 189 8.61 -6.03 17.13
CA LEU A 189 7.49 -5.39 17.80
C LEU A 189 6.39 -4.95 16.81
N GLN A 190 6.75 -4.42 15.64
CA GLN A 190 5.76 -4.05 14.62
C GLN A 190 4.93 -5.28 14.17
N VAL A 191 5.57 -6.45 14.02
CA VAL A 191 4.87 -7.70 13.72
C VAL A 191 4.03 -8.15 14.90
N ALA A 192 4.56 -8.10 16.13
CA ALA A 192 3.81 -8.46 17.34
C ALA A 192 2.53 -7.63 17.47
N LEU A 193 2.62 -6.30 17.31
CA LEU A 193 1.45 -5.41 17.34
C LEU A 193 0.42 -5.75 16.27
N GLU A 194 0.85 -6.02 15.03
CA GLU A 194 -0.07 -6.39 13.96
C GLU A 194 -0.76 -7.74 14.22
N VAL A 195 -0.01 -8.74 14.67
CA VAL A 195 -0.54 -10.06 14.99
C VAL A 195 -1.50 -10.00 16.17
N LEU A 196 -1.10 -9.32 17.26
CA LEU A 196 -1.95 -9.11 18.43
C LEU A 196 -3.22 -8.33 18.05
N HIS A 197 -3.13 -7.29 17.22
CA HIS A 197 -4.31 -6.55 16.78
C HIS A 197 -5.36 -7.46 16.13
N ARG A 198 -4.92 -8.44 15.33
CA ARG A 198 -5.81 -9.37 14.60
C ARG A 198 -6.37 -10.50 15.45
N LYS A 199 -5.62 -11.00 16.44
CA LYS A 199 -6.02 -12.17 17.26
C LYS A 199 -6.39 -11.84 18.70
N LEU A 200 -5.74 -10.84 19.30
CA LEU A 200 -5.81 -10.48 20.71
C LEU A 200 -5.86 -8.94 20.87
N PRO A 201 -6.96 -8.28 20.43
CA PRO A 201 -7.03 -6.82 20.34
C PRO A 201 -6.87 -6.11 21.70
N GLU A 202 -7.33 -6.72 22.79
CA GLU A 202 -7.17 -6.17 24.14
C GLU A 202 -5.70 -6.19 24.59
N ASP A 203 -4.99 -7.30 24.38
CA ASP A 203 -3.55 -7.42 24.65
C ASP A 203 -2.75 -6.45 23.77
N CYS A 204 -3.13 -6.29 22.50
CA CYS A 204 -2.55 -5.29 21.61
C CYS A 204 -2.71 -3.87 22.17
N ALA A 205 -3.93 -3.52 22.59
CA ALA A 205 -4.22 -2.21 23.15
C ALA A 205 -3.42 -1.95 24.43
N GLU A 206 -3.17 -2.97 25.24
CA GLU A 206 -2.31 -2.87 26.43
C GLU A 206 -0.84 -2.67 26.08
N LEU A 207 -0.31 -3.42 25.10
CA LEU A 207 1.05 -3.24 24.62
C LEU A 207 1.24 -1.84 24.01
N CYS A 208 0.27 -1.32 23.24
CA CYS A 208 0.28 0.06 22.76
C CYS A 208 0.35 1.08 23.90
N ARG A 209 -0.44 0.87 24.97
CA ARG A 209 -0.40 1.75 26.17
C ARG A 209 0.96 1.68 26.87
N ALA A 210 1.56 0.50 26.97
CA ALA A 210 2.88 0.32 27.57
C ALA A 210 3.96 1.07 26.76
N VAL A 211 3.96 0.94 25.43
CA VAL A 211 4.90 1.66 24.55
C VAL A 211 4.73 3.17 24.68
N ILE A 212 3.50 3.69 24.58
CA ILE A 212 3.24 5.14 24.73
C ILE A 212 3.64 5.61 26.14
N GLY A 213 3.29 4.84 27.18
CA GLY A 213 3.60 5.15 28.57
C GLY A 213 5.10 5.24 28.83
N TYR A 214 5.87 4.25 28.36
CA TYR A 214 7.32 4.26 28.45
C TYR A 214 7.92 5.49 27.76
N LEU A 215 7.56 5.73 26.50
CA LEU A 215 8.12 6.84 25.72
C LEU A 215 7.79 8.21 26.29
N SER A 216 6.61 8.34 26.89
CA SER A 216 6.16 9.55 27.57
C SER A 216 6.84 9.75 28.94
N GLY A 217 7.37 8.67 29.52
CA GLY A 217 8.05 8.66 30.81
C GLY A 217 9.57 8.87 30.75
N CYS A 218 10.19 8.78 29.57
CA CYS A 218 11.66 8.87 29.44
C CYS A 218 12.27 10.22 29.87
N ASN A 219 11.51 11.32 29.82
CA ASN A 219 12.00 12.63 30.32
C ASN A 219 10.85 13.50 30.85
N PRO A 220 10.40 13.27 32.11
CA PRO A 220 9.26 13.97 32.68
C PRO A 220 9.55 15.44 33.03
N ALA A 221 10.83 15.85 33.04
CA ALA A 221 11.25 17.20 33.43
C ALA A 221 11.17 18.23 32.29
N ALA A 222 10.92 17.81 31.04
CA ALA A 222 11.08 18.65 29.86
C ALA A 222 9.95 19.68 29.63
N GLY A 223 8.86 19.67 30.41
CA GLY A 223 7.69 20.54 30.23
C GLY A 223 6.88 20.31 28.93
N GLN A 224 7.44 19.56 27.98
CA GLN A 224 6.82 19.03 26.76
C GLN A 224 6.91 17.51 26.77
N SER A 225 6.04 16.85 25.98
CA SER A 225 6.01 15.40 25.88
C SER A 225 7.34 14.85 25.33
N SER A 226 8.04 14.02 26.12
CA SER A 226 9.28 13.34 25.70
C SER A 226 9.10 12.48 24.45
N LEU A 227 7.88 11.99 24.22
CA LEU A 227 7.49 11.25 23.02
C LEU A 227 7.79 12.01 21.71
N LEU A 228 7.83 13.34 21.73
CA LEU A 228 8.15 14.17 20.56
C LEU A 228 9.56 13.90 20.02
N VAL A 229 10.52 13.53 20.87
CA VAL A 229 11.88 13.16 20.43
C VAL A 229 11.85 11.85 19.66
N PHE A 230 11.07 10.88 20.14
CA PHE A 230 10.92 9.56 19.53
C PHE A 230 10.14 9.58 18.20
N LEU A 231 9.22 10.53 18.02
CA LEU A 231 8.60 10.79 16.71
C LEU A 231 9.59 11.25 15.65
N LYS A 232 10.75 11.78 16.07
CA LYS A 232 11.81 12.24 15.17
C LYS A 232 12.89 11.18 14.93
N ASP A 233 12.88 10.08 15.69
CA ASP A 233 13.81 8.97 15.54
C ASP A 233 13.40 8.04 14.38
N ALA A 234 14.35 7.63 13.54
CA ALA A 234 14.09 6.86 12.32
C ALA A 234 13.60 5.43 12.58
N THR A 235 13.88 4.87 13.76
CA THR A 235 13.48 3.51 14.14
C THR A 235 12.19 3.52 14.96
N CYS A 236 12.15 4.34 16.01
CA CYS A 236 11.01 4.41 16.92
C CYS A 236 9.76 5.00 16.24
N SER A 237 9.91 5.95 15.32
CA SER A 237 8.77 6.48 14.56
C SER A 237 8.00 5.38 13.83
N ARG A 238 8.67 4.33 13.34
CA ARG A 238 8.02 3.19 12.67
C ARG A 238 7.21 2.31 13.63
N VAL A 239 7.67 2.17 14.87
CA VAL A 239 6.89 1.53 15.93
C VAL A 239 5.66 2.37 16.23
N LEU A 240 5.82 3.70 16.37
CA LEU A 240 4.71 4.61 16.62
C LEU A 240 3.70 4.62 15.46
N ASP A 241 4.15 4.53 14.20
CA ASP A 241 3.27 4.34 13.05
C ASP A 241 2.37 3.12 13.25
N LYS A 242 2.96 1.97 13.63
CA LYS A 242 2.20 0.75 13.87
C LYS A 242 1.27 0.89 15.07
N VAL A 243 1.72 1.49 16.17
CA VAL A 243 0.88 1.77 17.34
C VAL A 243 -0.35 2.60 16.95
N LEU A 244 -0.19 3.64 16.14
CA LEU A 244 -1.30 4.47 15.67
C LEU A 244 -2.20 3.75 14.67
N GLU A 245 -1.66 2.82 13.88
CA GLU A 245 -2.42 1.99 12.95
C GLU A 245 -3.40 1.05 13.65
N VAL A 246 -2.95 0.41 14.73
CA VAL A 246 -3.73 -0.61 15.47
C VAL A 246 -4.52 -0.03 16.65
N SER A 247 -4.40 1.27 16.91
CA SER A 247 -5.10 1.96 18.00
C SER A 247 -6.54 2.31 17.66
N ASP A 248 -7.43 2.18 18.65
CA ASP A 248 -8.81 2.63 18.52
C ASP A 248 -8.97 4.16 18.50
N ALA A 249 -10.17 4.64 18.16
CA ALA A 249 -10.45 6.07 18.08
C ALA A 249 -10.30 6.82 19.42
N LYS A 250 -10.44 6.15 20.57
CA LYS A 250 -10.29 6.76 21.89
C LYS A 250 -8.80 6.96 22.22
N ALA A 251 -7.99 5.94 21.99
CA ALA A 251 -6.54 5.96 22.14
C ALA A 251 -5.91 7.04 21.24
N LEU A 252 -6.30 7.11 19.95
CA LEU A 252 -5.81 8.14 19.03
C LEU A 252 -6.13 9.57 19.48
N ARG A 253 -7.34 9.80 20.02
CA ARG A 253 -7.70 11.11 20.58
C ARG A 253 -6.90 11.44 21.84
N SER A 254 -6.62 10.43 22.68
CA SER A 254 -5.77 10.61 23.86
C SER A 254 -4.34 10.96 23.46
N PHE A 255 -3.78 10.21 22.51
CA PHE A 255 -2.45 10.45 21.95
C PHE A 255 -2.33 11.86 21.37
N TYR A 256 -3.30 12.28 20.55
CA TYR A 256 -3.35 13.64 20.00
C TYR A 256 -3.28 14.70 21.10
N LYS A 257 -4.19 14.62 22.08
CA LYS A 257 -4.30 15.63 23.14
C LYS A 257 -3.06 15.70 24.03
N ALA A 258 -2.47 14.54 24.35
CA ALA A 258 -1.37 14.46 25.31
C ALA A 258 -0.01 14.81 24.68
N HIS A 259 0.20 14.49 23.40
CA HIS A 259 1.56 14.49 22.84
C HIS A 259 1.77 15.43 21.66
N VAL A 260 0.79 15.60 20.76
CA VAL A 260 1.05 16.26 19.46
C VAL A 260 0.17 17.49 19.18
N LYS A 261 -0.87 17.75 19.98
CA LYS A 261 -1.69 18.97 19.86
C LYS A 261 -0.82 20.22 20.00
N GLY A 262 -0.90 21.13 19.03
CA GLY A 262 -0.09 22.34 18.99
C GLY A 262 1.34 22.14 18.47
N GLN A 263 1.69 20.92 18.04
CA GLN A 263 3.00 20.58 17.47
C GLN A 263 2.90 20.07 16.03
N LEU A 264 1.70 19.97 15.44
CA LEU A 264 1.51 19.31 14.15
C LEU A 264 2.27 20.00 13.02
N ARG A 265 2.38 21.33 13.03
CA ARG A 265 3.17 22.08 12.04
C ARG A 265 4.68 21.83 12.14
N VAL A 266 5.19 21.69 13.36
CA VAL A 266 6.60 21.36 13.60
C VAL A 266 6.88 19.93 13.16
N LEU A 267 5.96 19.00 13.46
CA LEU A 267 6.07 17.60 13.08
C LEU A 267 5.90 17.41 11.56
N SER A 268 5.01 18.17 10.92
CA SER A 268 4.80 18.14 9.48
C SER A 268 6.03 18.61 8.72
N ALA A 269 6.84 19.48 9.31
CA ALA A 269 8.09 19.95 8.72
C ALA A 269 9.31 19.03 8.98
N HIS A 270 9.15 17.97 9.77
CA HIS A 270 10.25 17.08 10.10
C HIS A 270 10.35 15.90 9.12
N LYS A 271 11.55 15.63 8.59
CA LYS A 271 11.82 14.57 7.60
C LYS A 271 11.41 13.15 8.03
N VAL A 272 11.32 12.91 9.34
CA VAL A 272 10.90 11.61 9.91
C VAL A 272 9.48 11.67 10.48
N ALA A 273 9.13 12.73 11.22
CA ALA A 273 7.90 12.72 12.00
C ALA A 273 6.65 12.95 11.13
N ASN A 274 6.85 13.50 9.92
CA ASN A 274 5.77 13.65 8.94
C ASN A 274 5.11 12.31 8.61
N PHE A 275 5.83 11.18 8.61
CA PHE A 275 5.26 9.87 8.31
C PHE A 275 4.30 9.39 9.40
N THR A 276 4.67 9.56 10.67
CA THR A 276 3.77 9.24 11.79
C THR A 276 2.55 10.16 11.83
N LEU A 277 2.73 11.42 11.41
CA LEU A 277 1.60 12.33 11.24
C LEU A 277 0.66 11.89 10.10
N GLN A 278 1.18 11.45 8.96
CA GLN A 278 0.37 10.86 7.89
C GLN A 278 -0.44 9.67 8.41
N ARG A 279 0.19 8.80 9.20
CA ARG A 279 -0.50 7.66 9.81
C ARG A 279 -1.61 8.09 10.76
N LEU A 280 -1.37 9.06 11.62
CA LEU A 280 -2.39 9.63 12.52
C LEU A 280 -3.59 10.18 11.75
N ILE A 281 -3.34 10.88 10.64
CA ILE A 281 -4.40 11.45 9.79
C ILE A 281 -5.23 10.33 9.14
N GLN A 282 -4.59 9.30 8.60
CA GLN A 282 -5.26 8.18 7.91
C GLN A 282 -6.17 7.36 8.86
N THR A 283 -5.76 7.21 10.12
CA THR A 283 -6.49 6.44 11.13
C THR A 283 -7.47 7.30 11.94
N ALA A 284 -7.42 8.63 11.78
CA ALA A 284 -8.25 9.55 12.53
C ALA A 284 -9.75 9.27 12.36
N SER A 285 -10.48 9.29 13.47
CA SER A 285 -11.95 9.42 13.47
C SER A 285 -12.36 10.79 12.91
N ARG A 286 -13.60 10.92 12.41
CA ARG A 286 -14.15 12.21 11.92
C ARG A 286 -13.95 13.37 12.90
N LYS A 287 -14.13 13.13 14.21
CA LYS A 287 -13.91 14.14 15.26
C LYS A 287 -12.44 14.56 15.39
N LEU A 288 -11.51 13.61 15.31
CA LEU A 288 -10.08 13.89 15.39
C LEU A 288 -9.61 14.60 14.11
N LEU A 289 -10.12 14.20 12.94
CA LEU A 289 -9.82 14.86 11.67
C LEU A 289 -10.06 16.37 11.74
N GLY A 290 -11.18 16.82 12.31
CA GLY A 290 -11.44 18.26 12.45
C GLY A 290 -10.38 19.00 13.27
N GLN A 291 -9.80 18.37 14.29
CA GLN A 291 -8.73 18.96 15.10
C GLN A 291 -7.40 19.00 14.34
N LEU A 292 -7.06 17.91 13.64
CA LEU A 292 -5.86 17.84 12.80
C LEU A 292 -5.94 18.87 11.66
N PHE A 293 -7.11 18.98 11.02
CA PHE A 293 -7.38 19.89 9.92
C PHE A 293 -7.26 21.36 10.34
N GLN A 294 -7.80 21.73 11.51
CA GLN A 294 -7.72 23.11 12.00
C GLN A 294 -6.27 23.60 12.18
N GLU A 295 -5.37 22.71 12.60
CA GLU A 295 -3.97 23.07 12.87
C GLU A 295 -3.08 22.97 11.62
N LEU A 296 -3.30 21.96 10.78
CA LEU A 296 -2.51 21.71 9.56
C LEU A 296 -2.97 22.46 8.32
N GLY A 297 -4.28 22.73 8.20
CA GLY A 297 -4.89 23.34 7.01
C GLY A 297 -4.21 24.63 6.57
N PRO A 298 -4.03 25.64 7.45
CA PRO A 298 -3.37 26.89 7.08
C PRO A 298 -1.84 26.76 6.92
N GLY A 299 -1.29 25.54 6.82
CA GLY A 299 0.14 25.25 6.64
C GLY A 299 0.42 24.35 5.43
N VAL A 300 -0.60 24.11 4.59
CA VAL A 300 -0.52 23.14 3.48
C VAL A 300 0.50 23.59 2.43
N GLU A 301 0.58 24.89 2.13
CA GLU A 301 1.54 25.42 1.16
C GLU A 301 2.98 25.20 1.64
N GLU A 302 3.30 25.50 2.90
CA GLU A 302 4.64 25.26 3.45
C GLU A 302 4.98 23.77 3.52
N ILE A 303 4.00 22.92 3.83
CA ILE A 303 4.16 21.45 3.78
C ILE A 303 4.49 20.98 2.36
N MET A 304 3.84 21.57 1.35
CA MET A 304 4.11 21.28 -0.05
C MET A 304 5.49 21.76 -0.49
N ALA A 305 5.88 22.97 -0.10
CA ALA A 305 7.20 23.53 -0.38
C ALA A 305 8.35 22.71 0.25
N GLN A 306 8.07 21.99 1.34
CA GLN A 306 9.01 21.06 1.99
C GLN A 306 8.96 19.64 1.43
N GLU A 307 8.23 19.42 0.32
CA GLU A 307 8.06 18.12 -0.35
C GLU A 307 7.42 17.03 0.53
N HIS A 308 6.75 17.39 1.63
CA HIS A 308 6.05 16.46 2.52
C HIS A 308 4.62 16.17 2.03
N LEU A 309 4.49 15.92 0.72
CA LEU A 309 3.22 15.78 0.00
C LEU A 309 2.35 14.62 0.51
N GLY A 310 2.96 13.63 1.16
CA GLY A 310 2.26 12.54 1.83
C GLY A 310 1.21 13.04 2.84
N ILE A 311 1.48 14.14 3.56
CA ILE A 311 0.53 14.75 4.51
C ILE A 311 -0.70 15.26 3.78
N VAL A 312 -0.51 15.93 2.65
CA VAL A 312 -1.61 16.46 1.83
C VAL A 312 -2.48 15.32 1.32
N THR A 313 -1.87 14.25 0.79
CA THR A 313 -2.62 13.07 0.35
C THR A 313 -3.34 12.37 1.49
N ALA A 314 -2.74 12.29 2.70
CA ALA A 314 -3.39 11.72 3.87
C ALA A 314 -4.60 12.56 4.32
N LEU A 315 -4.49 13.90 4.32
CA LEU A 315 -5.59 14.81 4.64
C LEU A 315 -6.75 14.62 3.66
N LEU A 316 -6.48 14.62 2.36
CA LEU A 316 -7.50 14.40 1.32
C LEU A 316 -8.14 13.02 1.44
N GLY A 317 -7.35 11.98 1.70
CA GLY A 317 -7.84 10.63 1.95
C GLY A 317 -8.78 10.56 3.16
N ALA A 318 -8.44 11.24 4.26
CA ALA A 318 -9.30 11.31 5.44
C ALA A 318 -10.57 12.13 5.19
N CYS A 319 -10.49 13.25 4.47
CA CYS A 319 -11.65 14.07 4.07
C CYS A 319 -12.61 13.27 3.17
N ARG A 320 -12.07 12.49 2.23
CA ARG A 320 -12.83 11.54 1.41
C ARG A 320 -13.50 10.48 2.27
N LYS A 321 -12.75 9.79 3.13
CA LYS A 321 -13.23 8.68 3.98
C LYS A 321 -14.40 9.09 4.87
N HIS A 322 -14.35 10.30 5.44
CA HIS A 322 -15.36 10.77 6.41
C HIS A 322 -16.44 11.68 5.82
N GLY A 323 -16.32 12.08 4.55
CA GLY A 323 -17.23 13.06 3.94
C GLY A 323 -17.22 14.40 4.68
N ALA A 324 -16.05 14.85 5.14
CA ALA A 324 -15.90 16.04 5.98
C ALA A 324 -14.75 16.92 5.49
N HIS A 325 -14.87 18.24 5.66
CA HIS A 325 -13.88 19.25 5.27
C HIS A 325 -13.49 19.27 3.78
N GLN A 326 -14.33 18.70 2.91
CA GLN A 326 -14.03 18.55 1.48
C GLN A 326 -13.99 19.91 0.74
N PRO A 327 -14.98 20.81 0.89
CA PRO A 327 -14.89 22.15 0.32
C PRO A 327 -13.69 22.95 0.86
N GLU A 328 -13.44 22.87 2.16
CA GLU A 328 -12.40 23.65 2.85
C GLU A 328 -11.00 23.20 2.41
N VAL A 329 -10.75 21.89 2.32
CA VAL A 329 -9.45 21.39 1.84
C VAL A 329 -9.23 21.69 0.37
N LEU A 330 -10.29 21.69 -0.46
CA LEU A 330 -10.18 22.09 -1.86
C LEU A 330 -9.81 23.56 -1.98
N GLN A 331 -10.44 24.45 -1.21
CA GLN A 331 -10.08 25.87 -1.19
C GLN A 331 -8.62 26.07 -0.81
N ILE A 332 -8.16 25.45 0.30
CA ILE A 332 -6.77 25.54 0.75
C ILE A 332 -5.79 25.07 -0.33
N LEU A 333 -6.11 24.01 -1.07
CA LEU A 333 -5.28 23.58 -2.18
C LEU A 333 -5.26 24.60 -3.32
N LEU A 334 -6.40 25.17 -3.69
CA LEU A 334 -6.45 26.19 -4.73
C LEU A 334 -5.65 27.43 -4.34
N GLU A 335 -5.68 27.82 -3.06
CA GLU A 335 -4.85 28.88 -2.50
C GLU A 335 -3.37 28.50 -2.61
N ALA A 336 -2.96 27.30 -2.16
CA ALA A 336 -1.57 26.83 -2.21
C ALA A 336 -1.02 26.65 -3.64
N PHE A 337 -1.88 26.41 -4.64
CA PHE A 337 -1.52 26.36 -6.06
C PHE A 337 -1.65 27.74 -6.75
N HIS A 338 -1.97 28.81 -6.02
CA HIS A 338 -2.18 30.17 -6.51
C HIS A 338 -3.24 30.29 -7.61
N CYS A 339 -4.28 29.45 -7.52
CA CYS A 339 -5.36 29.38 -8.49
C CYS A 339 -6.76 29.56 -7.87
N TRP A 340 -6.85 29.94 -6.58
CA TRP A 340 -8.11 30.32 -5.94
C TRP A 340 -8.69 31.61 -6.52
N GLU A 341 -7.86 32.65 -6.62
CA GLU A 341 -8.20 33.95 -7.17
C GLU A 341 -7.24 34.33 -8.31
N PRO A 342 -7.73 34.97 -9.39
CA PRO A 342 -9.14 35.13 -9.74
C PRO A 342 -9.82 33.79 -10.09
N PRO A 343 -11.17 33.68 -10.08
CA PRO A 343 -11.87 32.41 -10.31
C PRO A 343 -11.59 31.78 -11.68
N SER A 344 -11.12 32.56 -12.66
CA SER A 344 -10.68 32.05 -13.96
C SER A 344 -9.48 31.09 -13.84
N ARG A 345 -8.58 31.31 -12.88
CA ARG A 345 -7.41 30.44 -12.64
C ARG A 345 -7.81 29.05 -12.16
N GLN A 346 -8.98 28.90 -11.53
CA GLN A 346 -9.42 27.61 -10.99
C GLN A 346 -9.61 26.55 -12.10
N LEU A 347 -9.80 26.96 -13.36
CA LEU A 347 -9.83 26.03 -14.50
C LEU A 347 -8.47 25.37 -14.79
N ALA A 348 -7.37 25.87 -14.23
CA ALA A 348 -6.06 25.26 -14.32
C ALA A 348 -5.73 24.33 -13.13
N CYS A 349 -6.63 24.10 -12.17
CA CYS A 349 -6.27 23.36 -10.96
C CYS A 349 -5.77 21.92 -11.24
N ALA A 350 -6.31 21.23 -12.24
CA ALA A 350 -5.92 19.86 -12.58
C ALA A 350 -4.47 19.74 -13.09
N PRO A 351 -4.02 20.49 -14.11
CA PRO A 351 -2.61 20.42 -14.53
C PRO A 351 -1.63 20.91 -13.45
N LEU A 352 -1.99 21.91 -12.65
CA LEU A 352 -1.17 22.37 -11.52
C LEU A 352 -1.00 21.27 -10.46
N MET A 353 -2.09 20.62 -10.06
CA MET A 353 -2.05 19.50 -9.12
C MET A 353 -1.33 18.28 -9.70
N ALA A 354 -1.56 17.95 -10.98
CA ALA A 354 -0.91 16.83 -11.64
C ALA A 354 0.61 16.99 -11.70
N SER A 355 1.10 18.20 -11.98
CA SER A 355 2.54 18.52 -12.02
C SER A 355 3.14 18.86 -10.66
N MET A 356 2.29 19.16 -9.65
CA MET A 356 2.68 19.75 -8.36
C MET A 356 3.41 21.09 -8.51
N LEU A 357 2.99 21.91 -9.48
CA LEU A 357 3.53 23.24 -9.74
C LEU A 357 2.48 24.31 -9.44
N ALA A 358 2.89 25.40 -8.78
CA ALA A 358 2.04 26.59 -8.60
C ALA A 358 1.79 27.31 -9.93
N TYR A 359 0.73 28.11 -9.99
CA TYR A 359 0.26 28.76 -11.22
C TYR A 359 1.37 29.47 -12.00
N GLU A 360 2.17 30.30 -11.33
CA GLU A 360 3.24 31.10 -11.93
C GLU A 360 4.37 30.23 -12.47
N VAL A 361 4.68 29.11 -11.82
CA VAL A 361 5.73 28.19 -12.27
C VAL A 361 5.27 27.40 -13.50
N TYR A 362 3.98 26.99 -13.53
CA TYR A 362 3.43 26.23 -14.65
C TYR A 362 3.24 27.08 -15.91
N PHE A 363 2.68 28.28 -15.78
CA PHE A 363 2.41 29.14 -16.94
C PHE A 363 3.58 30.08 -17.30
N GLY A 364 4.61 30.14 -16.45
CA GLY A 364 5.66 31.15 -16.50
C GLY A 364 5.21 32.47 -15.88
N GLU A 365 6.13 33.19 -15.23
CA GLU A 365 5.87 34.58 -14.88
C GLU A 365 5.59 35.36 -16.18
N GLU A 366 4.59 36.24 -16.18
CA GLU A 366 4.37 37.20 -17.26
C GLU A 366 5.53 38.22 -17.27
N GLU A 367 6.73 37.79 -17.67
CA GLU A 367 7.80 38.71 -18.01
C GLU A 367 7.35 39.47 -19.26
N LYS A 368 7.09 40.77 -19.05
CA LYS A 368 6.79 41.78 -20.05
C LYS A 368 7.59 41.55 -21.34
N GLU A 369 6.84 41.38 -22.43
CA GLU A 369 7.26 41.57 -23.83
C GLU A 369 8.73 41.26 -24.16
N SER A 370 9.01 40.01 -24.54
CA SER A 370 10.17 39.73 -25.39
C SER A 370 9.86 38.67 -26.47
N PRO A 371 10.58 38.65 -27.61
CA PRO A 371 10.23 37.83 -28.78
C PRO A 371 10.49 36.32 -28.62
N LEU A 372 10.62 35.80 -27.40
CA LEU A 372 10.89 34.39 -27.10
C LEU A 372 9.60 33.60 -26.80
N GLN A 373 8.51 33.93 -27.49
CA GLN A 373 7.18 33.36 -27.26
C GLN A 373 7.08 31.85 -27.59
N GLU A 374 8.01 31.32 -28.39
CA GLU A 374 8.09 29.88 -28.69
C GLU A 374 8.57 29.04 -27.50
N ARG A 375 9.27 29.63 -26.52
CA ARG A 375 9.73 28.92 -25.30
C ARG A 375 8.65 28.88 -24.21
N ALA A 376 7.77 29.88 -24.14
CA ALA A 376 6.65 29.93 -23.19
C ALA A 376 5.55 28.91 -23.53
N ALA A 377 5.31 28.64 -24.82
CA ALA A 377 4.38 27.60 -25.26
C ALA A 377 4.87 26.17 -24.95
N ALA A 378 6.16 25.96 -24.72
CA ALA A 378 6.72 24.67 -24.30
C ALA A 378 6.56 24.42 -22.79
N LEU A 379 6.47 25.48 -21.97
CA LEU A 379 6.28 25.40 -20.52
C LEU A 379 4.81 25.22 -20.11
N SER A 380 3.85 25.62 -20.95
CA SER A 380 2.41 25.47 -20.67
C SER A 380 1.84 24.06 -20.88
N SER A 381 2.70 23.09 -21.25
CA SER A 381 2.31 21.70 -21.48
C SER A 381 2.67 20.80 -20.30
N LEU A 382 1.81 19.82 -20.02
CA LEU A 382 2.04 18.85 -18.96
C LEU A 382 3.12 17.87 -19.42
N THR A 383 4.33 18.02 -18.88
CA THR A 383 5.51 17.20 -19.25
C THR A 383 5.76 16.04 -18.29
N ALA A 384 5.37 16.19 -17.03
CA ALA A 384 5.54 15.18 -16.00
C ALA A 384 4.33 15.14 -15.07
N VAL A 385 4.00 13.95 -14.57
CA VAL A 385 2.94 13.76 -13.58
C VAL A 385 3.59 13.32 -12.26
N SER A 386 3.32 14.08 -11.21
CA SER A 386 3.71 13.70 -9.86
C SER A 386 2.84 12.56 -9.34
N TYR A 387 3.47 11.58 -8.69
CA TYR A 387 2.75 10.51 -7.99
C TYR A 387 1.73 11.06 -6.98
N HIS A 388 2.15 12.04 -6.15
CA HIS A 388 1.24 12.67 -5.19
C HIS A 388 0.21 13.55 -5.89
N GLY A 389 0.57 14.21 -6.99
CA GLY A 389 -0.38 14.98 -7.81
C GLY A 389 -1.52 14.13 -8.36
N SER A 390 -1.20 12.92 -8.83
CA SER A 390 -2.21 11.94 -9.24
C SER A 390 -3.11 11.51 -8.08
N LEU A 391 -2.53 11.18 -6.91
CA LEU A 391 -3.32 10.82 -5.73
C LEU A 391 -4.26 11.94 -5.28
N VAL A 392 -3.79 13.19 -5.30
CA VAL A 392 -4.60 14.39 -5.00
C VAL A 392 -5.84 14.40 -5.91
N LEU A 393 -5.65 14.32 -7.23
CA LEU A 393 -6.75 14.33 -8.19
C LEU A 393 -7.69 13.12 -8.03
N GLN A 394 -7.16 11.93 -7.76
CA GLN A 394 -7.97 10.74 -7.49
C GLN A 394 -8.86 10.92 -6.26
N HIS A 395 -8.36 11.54 -5.18
CA HIS A 395 -9.17 11.84 -4.00
C HIS A 395 -10.26 12.87 -4.32
N LEU A 396 -9.90 13.97 -4.99
CA LEU A 396 -10.84 15.04 -5.32
C LEU A 396 -11.96 14.56 -6.26
N LEU A 397 -11.68 13.66 -7.19
CA LEU A 397 -12.70 13.05 -8.05
C LEU A 397 -13.71 12.19 -7.27
N HIS A 398 -13.38 11.76 -6.05
CA HIS A 398 -14.27 11.02 -5.14
C HIS A 398 -14.89 11.89 -4.04
N PHE A 399 -14.68 13.20 -4.05
CA PHE A 399 -15.41 14.10 -3.16
C PHE A 399 -16.87 14.18 -3.57
N ALA A 400 -17.73 14.68 -2.69
CA ALA A 400 -19.16 14.84 -2.95
C ALA A 400 -19.42 15.75 -4.16
N ASP A 401 -18.60 16.80 -4.33
CA ASP A 401 -18.62 17.67 -5.50
C ASP A 401 -17.24 17.71 -6.20
N PRO A 402 -17.03 16.92 -7.26
CA PRO A 402 -15.82 16.97 -8.08
C PRO A 402 -15.90 18.00 -9.22
N SER A 403 -16.91 18.88 -9.26
CA SER A 403 -17.24 19.70 -10.44
C SER A 403 -16.11 20.61 -10.89
N LEU A 404 -15.34 21.20 -9.97
CA LEU A 404 -14.20 22.06 -10.31
C LEU A 404 -13.10 21.28 -11.04
N VAL A 405 -12.71 20.13 -10.48
CA VAL A 405 -11.68 19.26 -11.07
C VAL A 405 -12.12 18.74 -12.43
N LEU A 406 -13.40 18.35 -12.57
CA LEU A 406 -13.96 17.93 -13.86
C LEU A 406 -13.96 19.05 -14.91
N ARG A 407 -14.24 20.30 -14.50
CA ARG A 407 -14.16 21.46 -15.41
C ARG A 407 -12.71 21.71 -15.83
N SER A 408 -11.77 21.61 -14.91
CA SER A 408 -10.35 21.79 -15.20
C SER A 408 -9.81 20.71 -16.13
N LEU A 409 -10.07 19.42 -15.84
CA LEU A 409 -9.72 18.30 -16.73
C LEU A 409 -10.33 18.47 -18.13
N ALA A 410 -11.57 18.94 -18.23
CA ALA A 410 -12.24 19.15 -19.51
C ALA A 410 -11.70 20.37 -20.30
N ALA A 411 -10.97 21.26 -19.63
CA ALA A 411 -10.34 22.45 -20.21
C ALA A 411 -8.87 22.23 -20.58
N MET A 412 -8.26 21.14 -20.14
CA MET A 412 -6.88 20.79 -20.51
C MET A 412 -6.73 20.56 -22.01
N PRO A 413 -5.59 20.94 -22.61
CA PRO A 413 -5.24 20.54 -23.98
C PRO A 413 -5.32 19.01 -24.16
N PRO A 414 -5.78 18.51 -25.33
CA PRO A 414 -5.79 17.08 -25.61
C PRO A 414 -4.44 16.40 -25.39
N ALA A 415 -3.33 17.04 -25.77
CA ALA A 415 -1.98 16.53 -25.58
C ALA A 415 -1.65 16.28 -24.09
N ASP A 416 -2.05 17.19 -23.20
CA ASP A 416 -1.80 17.03 -21.75
C ASP A 416 -2.64 15.91 -21.15
N LEU A 417 -3.88 15.72 -21.62
CA LEU A 417 -4.70 14.58 -21.21
C LEU A 417 -4.13 13.25 -21.71
N VAL A 418 -3.50 13.24 -22.89
CA VAL A 418 -2.76 12.08 -23.40
C VAL A 418 -1.54 11.80 -22.53
N THR A 419 -0.75 12.82 -22.17
CA THR A 419 0.36 12.67 -21.20
C THR A 419 -0.16 12.05 -19.91
N LEU A 420 -1.25 12.58 -19.35
CA LEU A 420 -1.86 12.08 -18.12
C LEU A 420 -2.28 10.61 -18.25
N ALA A 421 -2.94 10.23 -19.35
CA ALA A 421 -3.41 8.86 -19.58
C ALA A 421 -2.27 7.87 -19.81
N CYS A 422 -1.16 8.32 -20.38
CA CYS A 422 0.00 7.50 -20.68
C CYS A 422 1.01 7.40 -19.53
N ASP A 423 0.86 8.20 -18.49
CA ASP A 423 1.74 8.21 -17.32
C ASP A 423 1.42 7.07 -16.32
N PRO A 424 2.43 6.43 -15.71
CA PRO A 424 2.22 5.38 -14.70
C PRO A 424 1.39 5.80 -13.49
N ALA A 425 1.51 7.04 -13.01
CA ALA A 425 0.68 7.57 -11.94
C ALA A 425 -0.59 8.23 -12.50
N GLY A 426 -0.47 9.01 -13.58
CA GLY A 426 -1.57 9.78 -14.17
C GLY A 426 -2.72 8.91 -14.68
N SER A 427 -2.43 7.72 -15.21
CA SER A 427 -3.45 6.78 -15.71
C SER A 427 -4.51 6.43 -14.65
N HIS A 428 -4.13 6.39 -13.36
CA HIS A 428 -5.05 6.13 -12.26
C HIS A 428 -6.06 7.27 -12.00
N ILE A 429 -5.82 8.47 -12.53
CA ILE A 429 -6.83 9.56 -12.51
C ILE A 429 -8.02 9.18 -13.40
N PHE A 430 -7.78 8.46 -14.51
CA PHE A 430 -8.85 7.96 -15.36
C PHE A 430 -9.60 6.80 -14.72
N ASP A 431 -8.92 5.93 -13.97
CA ASP A 431 -9.59 4.91 -13.14
C ASP A 431 -10.54 5.58 -12.14
N ALA A 432 -10.09 6.62 -11.43
CA ALA A 432 -10.92 7.37 -10.50
C ALA A 432 -12.07 8.12 -11.19
N LEU A 433 -11.81 8.77 -12.34
CA LEU A 433 -12.81 9.46 -13.15
C LEU A 433 -13.92 8.52 -13.61
N LEU A 434 -13.55 7.29 -13.98
CA LEU A 434 -14.48 6.27 -14.44
C LEU A 434 -15.26 5.65 -13.28
N ALA A 435 -14.59 5.33 -12.17
CA ALA A 435 -15.12 4.57 -11.03
C ALA A 435 -15.89 5.38 -9.99
N SER A 436 -15.61 6.69 -9.85
CA SER A 436 -16.21 7.50 -8.80
C SER A 436 -17.73 7.66 -8.99
N PRO A 437 -18.55 7.41 -7.94
CA PRO A 437 -19.99 7.62 -8.00
C PRO A 437 -20.38 9.11 -8.03
N SER A 438 -19.50 9.99 -7.54
CA SER A 438 -19.76 11.44 -7.51
C SER A 438 -19.57 12.12 -8.86
N VAL A 439 -18.99 11.42 -9.85
CA VAL A 439 -18.71 11.97 -11.18
C VAL A 439 -19.92 11.74 -12.10
N PRO A 440 -20.66 12.79 -12.51
CA PRO A 440 -21.82 12.60 -13.36
C PRO A 440 -21.41 12.26 -14.80
N GLU A 441 -22.26 11.52 -15.52
CA GLU A 441 -21.94 11.00 -16.85
C GLU A 441 -21.60 12.10 -17.88
N LYS A 442 -22.34 13.21 -17.87
CA LYS A 442 -22.17 14.30 -18.86
C LYS A 442 -20.81 15.01 -18.71
N PRO A 443 -20.39 15.50 -17.53
CA PRO A 443 -19.03 16.00 -17.29
C PRO A 443 -17.94 14.97 -17.62
N ARG A 444 -18.10 13.71 -17.19
CA ARG A 444 -17.15 12.63 -17.52
C ARG A 444 -16.95 12.49 -19.03
N ARG A 445 -18.04 12.43 -19.78
CA ARG A 445 -18.02 12.34 -21.24
C ARG A 445 -17.36 13.58 -21.86
N LYS A 446 -17.50 14.76 -21.27
CA LYS A 446 -16.82 15.99 -21.74
C LYS A 446 -15.30 15.84 -21.65
N VAL A 447 -14.78 15.31 -20.53
CA VAL A 447 -13.34 15.02 -20.37
C VAL A 447 -12.88 13.97 -21.39
N LEU A 448 -13.55 12.82 -21.46
CA LEU A 448 -13.13 11.70 -22.31
C LEU A 448 -13.16 12.02 -23.81
N ARG A 449 -14.04 12.93 -24.25
CA ARG A 449 -14.09 13.36 -25.66
C ARG A 449 -12.85 14.10 -26.11
N GLN A 450 -12.07 14.70 -25.20
CA GLN A 450 -10.82 15.37 -25.55
C GLN A 450 -9.73 14.39 -26.03
N LEU A 451 -9.86 13.10 -25.70
CA LEU A 451 -8.93 12.06 -26.17
C LEU A 451 -9.20 11.61 -27.61
N LYS A 452 -10.33 12.01 -28.20
CA LYS A 452 -10.68 11.69 -29.60
C LYS A 452 -9.64 12.31 -30.54
N GLY A 453 -9.19 11.53 -31.52
CA GLY A 453 -8.06 11.89 -32.40
C GLY A 453 -6.69 11.50 -31.85
N HIS A 454 -6.62 10.97 -30.62
CA HIS A 454 -5.39 10.55 -29.96
C HIS A 454 -5.41 9.09 -29.48
N TYR A 455 -6.42 8.29 -29.81
CA TYR A 455 -6.56 6.91 -29.34
C TYR A 455 -5.41 6.02 -29.81
N VAL A 456 -4.84 6.24 -30.99
CA VAL A 456 -3.66 5.50 -31.46
C VAL A 456 -2.46 5.73 -30.54
N SER A 457 -2.24 6.97 -30.09
CA SER A 457 -1.16 7.30 -29.15
C SER A 457 -1.34 6.60 -27.81
N LEU A 458 -2.57 6.57 -27.27
CA LEU A 458 -2.87 5.82 -26.06
C LEU A 458 -2.70 4.31 -26.26
N ALA A 459 -3.15 3.77 -27.39
CA ALA A 459 -3.09 2.34 -27.69
C ALA A 459 -1.66 1.81 -27.73
N CYS A 460 -0.71 2.60 -28.22
CA CYS A 460 0.71 2.26 -28.27
C CYS A 460 1.46 2.53 -26.94
N SER A 461 0.76 2.94 -25.88
CA SER A 461 1.32 3.17 -24.55
C SER A 461 0.98 2.03 -23.59
N LYS A 462 1.93 1.67 -22.72
CA LYS A 462 1.73 0.67 -21.66
C LYS A 462 0.55 1.02 -20.75
N HIS A 463 0.43 2.29 -20.38
CA HIS A 463 -0.60 2.79 -19.46
C HIS A 463 -1.82 3.30 -20.22
N GLY A 464 -1.60 3.99 -21.34
CA GLY A 464 -2.68 4.49 -22.20
C GLY A 464 -3.58 3.37 -22.72
N SER A 465 -3.01 2.22 -23.08
CA SER A 465 -3.80 1.06 -23.53
C SER A 465 -4.76 0.55 -22.45
N ARG A 466 -4.35 0.59 -21.17
CA ARG A 466 -5.20 0.21 -20.04
C ARG A 466 -6.29 1.24 -19.78
N VAL A 467 -5.98 2.53 -19.95
CA VAL A 467 -6.99 3.60 -19.90
C VAL A 467 -8.03 3.39 -21.00
N LEU A 468 -7.63 3.02 -22.22
CA LEU A 468 -8.57 2.71 -23.30
C LEU A 468 -9.43 1.47 -23.00
N ASP A 469 -8.85 0.38 -22.49
CA ASP A 469 -9.62 -0.79 -22.04
C ASP A 469 -10.67 -0.39 -20.97
N ALA A 470 -10.27 0.46 -20.02
CA ALA A 470 -11.17 0.95 -18.97
C ALA A 470 -12.30 1.82 -19.53
N ILE A 471 -11.99 2.77 -20.43
CA ILE A 471 -12.98 3.60 -21.14
C ILE A 471 -13.93 2.70 -21.94
N TRP A 472 -13.40 1.75 -22.71
CA TRP A 472 -14.16 0.79 -23.52
C TRP A 472 -15.17 0.01 -22.69
N SER A 473 -14.74 -0.45 -21.51
CA SER A 473 -15.57 -1.26 -20.62
C SER A 473 -16.84 -0.52 -20.15
N ARG A 474 -16.82 0.82 -20.11
CA ARG A 474 -17.94 1.66 -19.64
C ARG A 474 -18.59 2.48 -20.76
N ALA A 475 -18.12 2.34 -22.00
CA ALA A 475 -18.59 3.10 -23.15
C ALA A 475 -19.93 2.56 -23.68
N THR A 476 -20.79 3.47 -24.14
CA THR A 476 -21.98 3.14 -24.92
C THR A 476 -21.59 2.62 -26.31
N LEU A 477 -22.47 1.90 -26.99
CA LEU A 477 -22.19 1.37 -28.33
C LEU A 477 -21.76 2.47 -29.32
N PRO A 478 -22.41 3.66 -29.40
CA PRO A 478 -21.93 4.73 -30.28
C PRO A 478 -20.51 5.20 -29.95
N ALA A 479 -20.17 5.33 -28.66
CA ALA A 479 -18.82 5.71 -28.25
C ALA A 479 -17.79 4.62 -28.58
N LYS A 480 -18.15 3.34 -28.41
CA LYS A 480 -17.32 2.21 -28.84
C LYS A 480 -17.09 2.22 -30.35
N GLN A 481 -18.12 2.52 -31.13
CA GLN A 481 -18.02 2.63 -32.59
C GLN A 481 -17.08 3.75 -33.03
N GLU A 482 -17.16 4.92 -32.39
CA GLU A 482 -16.24 6.03 -32.68
C GLU A 482 -14.79 5.67 -32.34
N LEU A 483 -14.55 5.11 -31.16
CA LEU A 483 -13.21 4.71 -30.71
C LEU A 483 -12.62 3.61 -31.62
N ALA A 484 -13.42 2.59 -31.93
CA ALA A 484 -12.99 1.51 -32.81
C ALA A 484 -12.73 2.00 -34.24
N GLN A 485 -13.46 3.00 -34.74
CA GLN A 485 -13.20 3.56 -36.07
C GLN A 485 -11.81 4.18 -36.16
N GLU A 486 -11.45 5.03 -35.20
CA GLU A 486 -10.14 5.69 -35.18
C GLU A 486 -8.99 4.67 -35.06
N LEU A 487 -9.13 3.64 -34.23
CA LEU A 487 -8.11 2.60 -34.10
C LEU A 487 -8.05 1.66 -35.31
N ALA A 488 -9.18 1.39 -35.96
CA ALA A 488 -9.27 0.48 -37.09
C ALA A 488 -8.52 1.03 -38.32
N ASP A 489 -8.50 2.34 -38.51
CA ASP A 489 -7.74 3.01 -39.57
C ASP A 489 -6.22 2.78 -39.43
N HIS A 490 -5.77 2.42 -38.23
CA HIS A 490 -4.38 2.10 -37.90
C HIS A 490 -4.18 0.64 -37.44
N GLU A 491 -5.12 -0.27 -37.73
CA GLU A 491 -5.04 -1.67 -37.27
C GLU A 491 -3.73 -2.39 -37.62
N PRO A 492 -3.16 -2.24 -38.84
CA PRO A 492 -1.90 -2.90 -39.18
C PRO A 492 -0.74 -2.46 -38.29
N GLN A 493 -0.67 -1.17 -37.93
CA GLN A 493 0.33 -0.64 -37.02
C GLN A 493 0.12 -1.20 -35.61
N LEU A 494 -1.12 -1.11 -35.10
CA LEU A 494 -1.45 -1.54 -33.74
C LEU A 494 -1.22 -3.05 -33.53
N ARG A 495 -1.45 -3.86 -34.56
CA ARG A 495 -1.24 -5.31 -34.51
C ARG A 495 0.20 -5.72 -34.22
N HIS A 496 1.16 -4.89 -34.62
CA HIS A 496 2.59 -5.12 -34.39
C HIS A 496 3.13 -4.34 -33.18
N ASP A 497 2.31 -3.51 -32.54
CA ASP A 497 2.69 -2.76 -31.35
C ASP A 497 2.66 -3.64 -30.08
N PRO A 498 3.65 -3.51 -29.15
CA PRO A 498 3.72 -4.29 -27.92
C PRO A 498 2.48 -4.19 -27.01
N PHE A 499 1.73 -3.10 -27.08
CA PHE A 499 0.53 -2.87 -26.28
C PHE A 499 -0.73 -2.82 -27.16
N GLY A 500 -0.65 -2.17 -28.31
CA GLY A 500 -1.77 -1.99 -29.25
C GLY A 500 -2.39 -3.30 -29.72
N HIS A 501 -1.60 -4.37 -29.85
CA HIS A 501 -2.13 -5.67 -30.31
C HIS A 501 -3.14 -6.25 -29.31
N HIS A 502 -3.04 -5.92 -28.02
CA HIS A 502 -4.05 -6.29 -27.04
C HIS A 502 -5.38 -5.60 -27.32
N LEU A 503 -5.37 -4.32 -27.70
CA LEU A 503 -6.60 -3.59 -28.04
C LEU A 503 -7.20 -4.06 -29.37
N VAL A 504 -6.38 -4.38 -30.38
CA VAL A 504 -6.86 -4.99 -31.63
C VAL A 504 -7.68 -6.24 -31.33
N ARG A 505 -7.20 -7.08 -30.41
CA ARG A 505 -7.89 -8.29 -29.95
C ARG A 505 -9.11 -7.95 -29.08
N ASN A 506 -8.93 -7.16 -28.03
CA ASN A 506 -9.97 -6.88 -27.03
C ASN A 506 -11.17 -6.14 -27.62
N PHE A 507 -10.92 -5.20 -28.54
CA PHE A 507 -11.97 -4.43 -29.22
C PHE A 507 -12.44 -5.11 -30.51
N ALA A 508 -11.86 -6.27 -30.83
CA ALA A 508 -12.16 -7.05 -32.04
C ALA A 508 -12.11 -6.20 -33.33
N LEU A 509 -11.07 -5.37 -33.49
CA LEU A 509 -10.97 -4.40 -34.60
C LEU A 509 -10.97 -5.07 -35.98
N THR A 510 -10.41 -6.28 -36.10
CA THR A 510 -10.49 -7.03 -37.36
C THR A 510 -11.93 -7.42 -37.73
N HIS A 511 -12.78 -7.72 -36.73
CA HIS A 511 -14.20 -7.99 -36.96
C HIS A 511 -14.94 -6.69 -37.28
N PHE A 512 -14.61 -5.59 -36.62
CA PHE A 512 -15.16 -4.28 -36.90
C PHE A 512 -14.94 -3.85 -38.37
N LEU A 513 -13.73 -4.09 -38.92
CA LEU A 513 -13.39 -3.79 -40.31
C LEU A 513 -14.09 -4.69 -41.33
N LYS A 514 -14.21 -6.00 -41.05
CA LYS A 514 -14.68 -6.99 -42.02
C LYS A 514 -16.16 -7.33 -41.91
N ARG A 515 -16.74 -7.20 -40.71
CA ARG A 515 -18.08 -7.69 -40.34
C ARG A 515 -18.74 -6.75 -39.33
N ARG A 516 -19.00 -5.51 -39.74
CA ARG A 516 -19.50 -4.45 -38.85
C ARG A 516 -20.80 -4.80 -38.12
N ARG A 517 -21.77 -5.40 -38.82
CA ARG A 517 -23.06 -5.81 -38.22
C ARG A 517 -22.90 -6.87 -37.13
N ASP A 518 -22.06 -7.87 -37.37
CA ASP A 518 -21.78 -8.94 -36.40
C ASP A 518 -21.07 -8.35 -35.18
N TRP A 519 -20.15 -7.41 -35.41
CA TRP A 519 -19.45 -6.71 -34.35
C TRP A 519 -20.40 -5.90 -33.45
N ASP A 520 -21.32 -5.12 -34.05
CA ASP A 520 -22.32 -4.35 -33.29
C ASP A 520 -23.18 -5.30 -32.43
N SER A 521 -23.66 -6.39 -33.02
CA SER A 521 -24.45 -7.42 -32.33
C SER A 521 -23.72 -8.05 -31.15
N HIS A 522 -22.42 -8.36 -31.31
CA HIS A 522 -21.58 -8.89 -30.24
C HIS A 522 -21.38 -7.88 -29.11
N GLN A 523 -21.14 -6.60 -29.44
CA GLN A 523 -20.94 -5.56 -28.42
C GLN A 523 -22.22 -5.30 -27.62
N GLU A 524 -23.39 -5.35 -28.26
CA GLU A 524 -24.68 -5.24 -27.57
C GLU A 524 -24.96 -6.45 -26.68
N ALA A 525 -24.71 -7.67 -27.16
CA ALA A 525 -24.88 -8.89 -26.38
C ALA A 525 -23.98 -8.89 -25.13
N GLU A 526 -22.73 -8.44 -25.27
CA GLU A 526 -21.79 -8.35 -24.16
C GLU A 526 -22.24 -7.31 -23.11
N LYS A 527 -22.82 -6.18 -23.56
CA LYS A 527 -23.41 -5.17 -22.67
C LYS A 527 -24.58 -5.76 -21.87
N LYS A 528 -25.55 -6.39 -22.54
CA LYS A 528 -26.70 -7.04 -21.88
C LYS A 528 -26.26 -8.08 -20.85
N ARG A 529 -25.27 -8.90 -21.21
CA ARG A 529 -24.69 -9.89 -20.29
C ARG A 529 -24.09 -9.23 -19.05
N ARG A 530 -23.38 -8.11 -19.20
CA ARG A 530 -22.79 -7.37 -18.07
C ARG A 530 -23.86 -6.75 -17.17
N GLU A 531 -24.91 -6.18 -17.73
CA GLU A 531 -26.05 -5.63 -16.98
C GLU A 531 -26.73 -6.73 -16.16
N LEU A 532 -27.03 -7.89 -16.77
CA LEU A 532 -27.59 -9.06 -16.07
C LEU A 532 -26.71 -9.55 -14.92
N PHE A 533 -25.39 -9.59 -15.09
CA PHE A 533 -24.48 -10.00 -14.00
C PHE A 533 -24.36 -8.93 -12.90
N ALA A 534 -24.51 -7.65 -13.22
CA ALA A 534 -24.50 -6.60 -12.21
C ALA A 534 -25.75 -6.69 -11.32
N GLU A 535 -26.91 -6.92 -11.91
CA GLU A 535 -28.18 -7.13 -11.17
C GLU A 535 -28.07 -8.32 -10.20
N ILE A 536 -27.43 -9.42 -10.59
CA ILE A 536 -27.25 -10.61 -9.74
C ILE A 536 -26.28 -10.37 -8.57
N LEU A 537 -25.34 -9.43 -8.70
CA LEU A 537 -24.34 -9.13 -7.66
C LEU A 537 -24.79 -8.02 -6.69
N GLU A 538 -25.88 -7.33 -7.01
CA GLU A 538 -26.52 -6.32 -6.16
C GLU A 538 -27.65 -6.90 -5.29
N ASP A 539 -28.03 -8.17 -5.50
CA ASP A 539 -28.86 -9.03 -4.62
C ASP A 539 -27.98 -9.90 -3.69
#